data_AF-A0A813YFA1-F1
#
_entry.id   AF-A0A813YFA1-F1
#
_cell.length_a   1.000
_cell.length_b   1.000
_cell.length_c   1.000
_cell.angle_alpha   90.00
_cell.angle_beta   90.00
_cell.angle_gamma   90.00
#
_symmetry.space_group_name_H-M   'P 1'
#
loop_
_entity.id
_entity.type
_entity.pdbx_description
1 polymer ?
#
loop_
_entity_poly.entity_id
_entity_poly.type
_entity_poly.pdbx_seq_one_letter_code
_entity_poly.pdbx_strand_id
1 'polypeptide(L)'
;MKSKDLQNIVLSKYQNGDTPTKIYHDLNGDLGLTTIKRWCQMIRRTGSIQLSSPPGGPLWDELVNTIDWDKVKSKTTLIQQLKSSVKKIRESVVFESCASWTNRLYRVSQNDGNYLR
;
A
#
# COMPACT_ATOMS: atom_id res chain seq x y z
N MET A 1 5.39 -13.37 -5.60
CA MET A 1 4.13 -13.01 -6.28
C MET A 1 3.91 -11.50 -6.15
N LYS A 2 3.46 -10.78 -7.18
CA LYS A 2 3.29 -9.31 -7.10
C LYS A 2 2.00 -8.98 -6.34
N SER A 3 1.93 -7.79 -5.74
CA SER A 3 0.74 -7.31 -4.98
C SER A 3 -0.56 -7.40 -5.79
N LYS A 4 -0.50 -7.14 -7.10
CA LYS A 4 -1.68 -7.23 -7.98
C LYS A 4 -2.16 -8.67 -8.17
N ASP A 5 -1.24 -9.63 -8.25
CA ASP A 5 -1.57 -11.05 -8.38
C ASP A 5 -2.31 -11.54 -7.12
N LEU A 6 -1.82 -11.14 -5.94
CA LEU A 6 -2.47 -11.42 -4.65
C LEU A 6 -3.88 -10.83 -4.57
N GLN A 7 -4.07 -9.58 -5.03
CA GLN A 7 -5.39 -8.95 -5.09
C GLN A 7 -6.34 -9.74 -5.98
N ASN A 8 -5.90 -10.14 -7.17
CA ASN A 8 -6.72 -10.89 -8.11
C ASN A 8 -7.11 -12.27 -7.57
N ILE A 9 -6.19 -12.98 -6.89
CA ILE A 9 -6.47 -14.27 -6.25
C ILE A 9 -7.51 -14.11 -5.14
N VAL A 10 -7.34 -13.13 -4.24
CA VAL A 10 -8.30 -12.88 -3.16
C VAL A 10 -9.68 -12.51 -3.72
N LEU A 11 -9.72 -11.66 -4.76
CA LEU A 11 -10.97 -11.27 -5.43
C LEU A 11 -11.69 -12.48 -6.01
N SER A 12 -11.01 -13.28 -6.81
CA SER A 12 -11.59 -14.46 -7.46
C SER A 12 -12.10 -15.48 -6.45
N LYS A 13 -11.28 -15.82 -5.44
CA LYS A 13 -11.68 -16.78 -4.39
C LYS A 13 -12.89 -16.30 -3.59
N TYR A 14 -12.91 -15.02 -3.21
CA TYR A 14 -14.05 -14.45 -2.48
C TYR A 14 -15.34 -14.44 -3.32
N GLN A 15 -15.24 -14.11 -4.62
CA GLN A 15 -16.38 -14.18 -5.54
C GLN A 15 -16.89 -15.62 -5.74
N ASN A 16 -15.99 -16.61 -5.66
CA ASN A 16 -16.34 -18.04 -5.68
C ASN A 16 -16.91 -18.56 -4.34
N GLY A 17 -17.11 -17.69 -3.35
CA GLY A 17 -17.74 -18.03 -2.07
C GLY A 17 -16.77 -18.50 -0.99
N ASP A 18 -15.45 -18.45 -1.23
CA ASP A 18 -14.48 -18.83 -0.20
C ASP A 18 -14.49 -17.86 0.98
N THR A 19 -14.42 -18.40 2.20
CA THR A 19 -14.35 -17.59 3.41
C THR A 19 -12.94 -17.00 3.59
N PRO A 20 -12.80 -15.85 4.28
CA PRO A 20 -11.48 -15.24 4.54
C PRO A 20 -10.47 -16.19 5.17
N THR A 21 -10.91 -17.11 6.04
CA THR A 21 -10.04 -18.10 6.68
C THR A 21 -9.55 -19.14 5.69
N LYS A 22 -10.41 -19.61 4.78
CA LYS A 22 -10.00 -20.53 3.71
C LYS A 22 -9.00 -19.86 2.77
N ILE A 23 -9.27 -18.63 2.34
CA ILE A 23 -8.36 -17.84 1.50
C ILE A 23 -6.99 -17.65 2.18
N TYR A 24 -6.97 -17.43 3.50
CA TYR A 24 -5.73 -17.31 4.27
C TYR A 24 -4.88 -18.58 4.25
N HIS A 25 -5.50 -19.74 4.44
CA HIS A 25 -4.80 -21.03 4.35
C HIS A 25 -4.31 -21.32 2.94
N ASP A 26 -5.12 -21.01 1.92
CA ASP A 26 -4.75 -21.22 0.51
C ASP A 26 -3.58 -20.33 0.07
N LEU A 27 -3.43 -19.15 0.68
CA LEU A 27 -2.30 -18.24 0.45
C LEU A 27 -1.09 -18.55 1.34
N ASN A 28 -1.16 -19.58 2.18
CA ASN A 28 -0.07 -20.06 3.03
C ASN A 28 0.68 -18.95 3.81
N GLY A 29 -0.05 -17.93 4.27
CA GLY A 29 0.52 -16.81 5.03
C GLY A 29 1.18 -15.70 4.21
N ASP A 30 1.16 -15.74 2.87
CA ASP A 30 1.61 -14.63 2.00
C ASP A 30 0.89 -13.30 2.31
N LEU A 31 -0.32 -13.40 2.88
CA LEU A 31 -1.08 -12.28 3.44
C LEU A 31 -1.55 -12.62 4.85
N GLY A 32 -1.51 -11.62 5.73
CA GLY A 32 -2.15 -11.74 7.05
C GLY A 32 -3.67 -11.87 6.94
N LEU A 33 -4.27 -12.68 7.82
CA LEU A 33 -5.73 -12.88 7.89
C LEU A 33 -6.50 -11.56 8.02
N THR A 34 -5.95 -10.58 8.75
CA THR A 34 -6.53 -9.24 8.90
C THR A 34 -6.62 -8.50 7.56
N THR A 35 -5.57 -8.59 6.73
CA THR A 35 -5.55 -8.01 5.38
C THR A 35 -6.60 -8.65 4.50
N ILE A 36 -6.70 -9.98 4.52
CA ILE A 36 -7.68 -10.73 3.73
C ILE A 36 -9.12 -10.38 4.15
N LYS A 37 -9.41 -10.34 5.46
CA LYS A 37 -10.72 -9.92 5.99
C LYS A 37 -11.09 -8.51 5.52
N ARG A 38 -10.14 -7.57 5.58
CA ARG A 38 -10.34 -6.19 5.12
C ARG A 38 -10.63 -6.15 3.62
N TRP A 39 -9.88 -6.88 2.81
CA TRP A 39 -10.10 -6.92 1.35
C TRP A 39 -11.44 -7.55 0.99
N CYS A 40 -11.85 -8.63 1.65
CA CYS A 40 -13.17 -9.24 1.47
C CYS A 40 -14.30 -8.24 1.79
N GLN A 41 -14.17 -7.44 2.87
CA GLN A 41 -15.12 -6.38 3.18
C GLN A 41 -15.18 -5.29 2.09
N MET A 42 -14.04 -4.95 1.48
CA MET A 42 -14.00 -3.98 0.37
C MET A 42 -14.69 -4.55 -0.87
N ILE A 43 -14.37 -5.78 -1.25
CA ILE A 43 -15.03 -6.47 -2.38
C ILE A 43 -16.54 -6.53 -2.18
N ARG A 44 -17.01 -6.87 -0.97
CA ARG A 44 -18.44 -6.88 -0.65
C ARG A 44 -19.11 -5.52 -0.85
N ARG A 45 -18.38 -4.42 -0.62
CA ARG A 45 -18.92 -3.04 -0.71
C ARG A 45 -18.84 -2.45 -2.12
N THR A 46 -17.80 -2.78 -2.89
CA THR A 46 -17.47 -2.07 -4.15
C THR A 46 -17.21 -2.99 -5.34
N GLY A 47 -17.23 -4.31 -5.15
CA GLY A 47 -16.89 -5.30 -6.17
C GLY A 47 -15.40 -5.39 -6.49
N SER A 48 -14.53 -4.61 -5.83
CA SER A 48 -13.09 -4.58 -6.13
C SER A 48 -12.23 -4.24 -4.91
N ILE A 49 -10.94 -4.61 -4.98
CA ILE A 49 -9.94 -4.19 -3.99
C ILE A 49 -9.32 -2.88 -4.49
N GLN A 50 -9.73 -1.75 -3.89
CA GLN A 50 -9.14 -0.44 -4.15
C GLN A 50 -8.22 -0.03 -3.01
N LEU A 51 -6.93 -0.31 -3.15
CA LEU A 51 -5.94 0.15 -2.19
C LEU A 51 -5.70 1.64 -2.45
N SER A 52 -6.22 2.53 -1.59
CA SER A 52 -5.79 3.92 -1.59
C SER A 52 -4.28 3.94 -1.30
N SER A 53 -3.49 4.67 -2.09
CA SER A 53 -2.07 4.87 -1.81
C SER A 53 -1.88 5.32 -0.36
N PRO A 54 -0.82 4.88 0.35
CA PRO A 54 -0.58 5.32 1.72
C PRO A 54 -0.41 6.85 1.81
N PRO A 55 -0.66 7.47 2.98
CA PRO A 55 -0.31 8.88 3.22
C PRO A 55 1.18 9.10 2.93
N GLY A 56 1.51 10.15 2.19
CA GLY A 56 2.88 10.40 1.73
C GLY A 56 3.29 9.62 0.48
N GLY A 57 2.34 9.09 -0.29
CA GLY A 57 2.57 8.38 -1.56
C GLY A 57 3.66 9.02 -2.43
N PRO A 58 3.57 10.32 -2.80
CA PRO A 58 4.59 10.95 -3.63
C PRO A 58 6.00 10.92 -3.01
N LEU A 59 6.11 11.17 -1.70
CA LEU A 59 7.40 11.18 -1.01
C LEU A 59 7.99 9.77 -0.87
N TRP A 60 7.15 8.79 -0.53
CA TRP A 60 7.56 7.40 -0.40
C TRP A 60 7.91 6.79 -1.76
N ASP A 61 7.13 7.08 -2.80
CA ASP A 61 7.38 6.63 -4.16
C ASP A 61 8.71 7.19 -4.67
N GLU A 62 8.95 8.50 -4.49
CA GLU A 62 10.21 9.14 -4.88
C GLU A 62 11.39 8.55 -4.08
N LEU A 63 11.24 8.35 -2.76
CA LEU A 63 12.29 7.76 -1.92
C LEU A 63 12.66 6.35 -2.41
N VAL A 64 11.66 5.50 -2.63
CA VAL A 64 11.87 4.10 -3.07
C VAL A 64 12.47 4.03 -4.47
N ASN A 65 12.05 4.91 -5.38
CA ASN A 65 12.58 5.00 -6.74
C ASN A 65 14.02 5.54 -6.78
N THR A 66 14.42 6.30 -5.77
CA THR A 66 15.77 6.89 -5.68
C THR A 66 16.80 5.91 -5.08
N ILE A 67 16.34 4.91 -4.33
CA ILE A 67 17.20 3.88 -3.74
C ILE A 67 17.77 3.00 -4.84
N ASP A 68 19.09 2.85 -4.85
CA ASP A 68 19.79 1.85 -5.64
C ASP A 68 19.70 0.50 -4.93
N TRP A 69 18.65 -0.27 -5.23
CA TRP A 69 18.37 -1.56 -4.60
C TRP A 69 19.42 -2.62 -4.91
N ASP A 70 20.15 -2.50 -6.02
CA ASP A 70 21.21 -3.46 -6.37
C ASP A 70 22.37 -3.40 -5.37
N LYS A 71 22.61 -2.23 -4.77
CA LYS A 71 23.61 -2.03 -3.71
C LYS A 71 23.14 -2.48 -2.33
N VAL A 72 21.86 -2.76 -2.14
CA VAL A 72 21.32 -3.17 -0.84
C VAL A 72 21.54 -4.67 -0.63
N LYS A 73 22.64 -5.03 0.02
CA LYS A 73 22.98 -6.43 0.37
C LYS A 73 22.96 -6.70 1.88
N SER A 74 22.83 -5.66 2.69
CA SER A 74 22.90 -5.73 4.14
C SER A 74 22.15 -4.56 4.78
N LYS A 75 21.88 -4.64 6.09
CA LYS A 75 21.30 -3.52 6.85
C LYS A 75 22.13 -2.24 6.73
N THR A 76 23.46 -2.36 6.74
CA THR A 76 24.37 -1.21 6.62
C THR A 76 24.24 -0.52 5.26
N THR A 77 24.21 -1.30 4.18
CA THR A 77 24.05 -0.75 2.82
C THR A 77 22.66 -0.17 2.60
N LEU A 78 21.62 -0.77 3.20
CA LEU A 78 20.27 -0.17 3.23
C LEU A 78 20.27 1.21 3.90
N ILE A 79 20.87 1.33 5.09
CA ILE A 79 20.95 2.62 5.81
C ILE A 79 21.70 3.67 4.98
N GLN A 80 22.80 3.28 4.33
CA GLN A 80 23.56 4.17 3.45
C GLN A 80 22.72 4.63 2.25
N GLN A 81 22.02 3.72 1.57
CA GLN A 81 21.16 4.06 0.45
C GLN A 81 19.99 4.94 0.87
N LEU A 82 19.35 4.67 2.01
CA LEU A 82 18.30 5.54 2.56
C LEU A 82 18.80 6.96 2.80
N LYS A 83 19.95 7.12 3.48
CA LYS A 83 20.55 8.44 3.73
C LYS A 83 20.92 9.17 2.43
N SER A 84 21.44 8.45 1.43
CA SER A 84 21.78 9.05 0.13
C SER A 84 20.52 9.46 -0.64
N SER A 85 19.48 8.62 -0.60
CA SER A 85 18.26 8.83 -1.37
C SER A 85 17.44 10.00 -0.84
N VAL A 86 17.34 10.16 0.48
CA VAL A 86 16.67 11.32 1.10
C VAL A 86 17.25 12.64 0.60
N LYS A 87 18.58 12.73 0.39
CA LYS A 87 19.24 13.94 -0.10
C LYS A 87 18.94 14.28 -1.55
N LYS A 88 18.44 13.32 -2.33
CA LYS A 88 18.13 13.47 -3.76
C LYS A 88 16.64 13.73 -4.01
N ILE A 89 15.80 13.61 -2.98
CA ILE A 89 14.37 13.93 -3.09
C ILE A 89 14.25 15.40 -3.46
N ARG A 90 13.47 15.67 -4.52
CA ARG A 90 13.19 17.03 -4.98
C ARG A 90 12.30 17.75 -3.97
N GLU A 91 12.61 19.01 -3.73
CA GLU A 91 11.83 19.87 -2.83
C GLU A 91 10.34 19.94 -3.24
N SER A 92 10.08 19.98 -4.56
CA SER A 92 8.72 19.96 -5.10
C SER A 92 7.90 18.75 -4.64
N VAL A 93 8.52 17.57 -4.56
CA VAL A 93 7.86 16.32 -4.11
C VAL A 93 7.50 16.40 -2.62
N VAL A 94 8.32 17.08 -1.82
CA VAL A 94 8.01 17.33 -0.41
C VAL A 94 6.75 18.19 -0.29
N PHE A 95 6.68 19.29 -1.05
CA PHE A 95 5.50 20.16 -1.07
C PHE A 95 4.25 19.45 -1.61
N GLU A 96 4.37 18.67 -2.69
CA GLU A 96 3.29 17.85 -3.23
C GLU A 96 2.77 16.83 -2.20
N SER A 97 3.67 16.19 -1.45
CA SER A 97 3.31 15.26 -0.38
C SER A 97 2.56 15.96 0.76
N CYS A 98 3.00 17.15 1.16
CA CYS A 98 2.29 17.96 2.15
C CYS A 98 0.90 18.38 1.66
N ALA A 99 0.77 18.85 0.42
CA ALA A 99 -0.51 19.22 -0.18
C ALA A 99 -1.46 18.01 -0.31
N SER A 100 -0.92 16.85 -0.71
CA SER A 100 -1.66 15.59 -0.77
C SER A 100 -2.23 15.20 0.60
N TRP A 101 -1.45 15.40 1.66
CA TRP A 101 -1.89 15.11 3.02
C TRP A 101 -3.07 16.00 3.45
N THR A 102 -2.97 17.31 3.23
CA THR A 102 -4.06 18.27 3.52
C THR A 102 -5.34 17.92 2.76
N ASN A 103 -5.23 17.62 1.46
CA ASN A 103 -6.37 17.22 0.63
C ASN A 103 -7.01 15.92 1.13
N ARG A 104 -6.20 14.97 1.64
CA ARG A 104 -6.74 13.74 2.20
C ARG A 104 -7.43 13.95 3.53
N LEU A 105 -6.85 14.75 4.43
CA LEU A 105 -7.50 15.09 5.70
C LEU A 105 -8.85 15.77 5.46
N TYR A 106 -8.91 16.69 4.50
CA TYR A 106 -10.15 17.30 4.07
C TYR A 106 -11.16 16.26 3.58
N ARG A 107 -10.77 15.35 2.69
CA ARG A 107 -11.69 14.30 2.21
C ARG A 107 -12.13 13.35 3.33
N VAL A 108 -11.28 13.11 4.35
CA VAL A 108 -11.59 12.21 5.47
C VAL A 108 -12.61 12.89 6.38
N SER A 109 -12.49 14.20 6.61
CA SER A 109 -13.49 14.95 7.36
C SER A 109 -14.85 14.97 6.66
N GLN A 110 -14.87 14.99 5.32
CA GLN A 110 -16.09 14.86 4.51
C GLN A 110 -16.68 13.43 4.51
N ASN A 111 -15.98 12.44 5.07
CA ASN A 111 -16.36 11.01 5.03
C ASN A 111 -16.53 10.44 6.45
N ASP A 112 -16.91 11.27 7.41
CA ASP A 112 -17.11 10.90 8.82
C ASP A 112 -15.90 10.21 9.46
N GLY A 113 -14.69 10.62 9.07
CA GLY A 113 -13.46 9.99 9.57
C GLY A 113 -13.13 8.62 8.94
N ASN A 114 -13.96 8.11 8.03
CA ASN A 114 -13.67 6.88 7.33
C ASN A 114 -12.52 7.06 6.32
N TYR A 115 -11.71 6.01 6.16
CA TYR A 115 -10.68 5.97 5.12
C TYR A 115 -11.27 6.32 3.75
N LEU A 116 -10.53 7.16 3.01
CA LEU A 116 -10.89 7.58 1.66
C LEU A 116 -11.00 6.37 0.75
N ARG A 117 -12.08 6.34 -0.03
CA ARG A 117 -12.28 5.43 -1.15
C ARG A 117 -11.46 5.91 -2.35
#